data_AF-A0A7I0NSX7-F1
#
_entry.id   AF-A0A7I0NSX7-F1
#
_cell.length_a   1.000
_cell.length_b   1.000
_cell.length_c   1.000
_cell.angle_alpha   90.00
_cell.angle_beta   90.00
_cell.angle_gamma   90.00
#
_symmetry.space_group_name_H-M   'P 1'
#
loop_
_entity.id
_entity.type
_entity.pdbx_description
1 polymer ?
#
loop_
_entity_poly.entity_id
_entity_poly.type
_entity_poly.pdbx_seq_one_letter_code
_entity_poly.pdbx_strand_id
1 'polypeptide(L)'
;MSSGGITWIADEDISWLGYFIKLARGLTGEELTARLAATGGPVPVEATTGPRAEELIDELDAERGDSDSIAVRYGDHAGLGFAVAYGHWPSVLGPAYHDGTSRNGAHVFELYYEKQNPKVPPPAFAYFHDDSYVCGFDMYMSTWSQEITGPGADLVRADIVAAGIPEEKERDRAHRASLAVLEQRFDLALPRDLILDASLPTALVRGQQPR
;
A
#
# COMPACT_ATOMS: atom_id res chain seq x y z
N MET A 1 -23.65 8.05 5.28
CA MET A 1 -22.39 8.57 5.83
C MET A 1 -21.32 8.05 4.89
N SER A 2 -20.60 8.94 4.20
CA SER A 2 -19.55 8.51 3.27
C SER A 2 -18.48 7.79 4.11
N SER A 3 -18.30 6.50 3.88
CA SER A 3 -17.04 5.84 4.23
C SER A 3 -15.95 6.61 3.49
N GLY A 4 -14.92 7.07 4.20
CA GLY A 4 -13.83 7.82 3.57
C GLY A 4 -13.14 6.92 2.53
N GLY A 5 -13.22 7.30 1.26
CA GLY A 5 -12.57 6.58 0.15
C GLY A 5 -11.05 6.66 0.21
N ILE A 6 -10.37 6.13 -0.80
CA ILE A 6 -8.90 6.13 -0.91
C ILE A 6 -8.37 7.26 -1.80
N THR A 7 -9.24 7.97 -2.52
CA THR A 7 -8.87 8.97 -3.53
C THR A 7 -7.98 10.11 -2.98
N TRP A 8 -8.10 10.44 -1.69
CA TRP A 8 -7.28 11.47 -1.04
C TRP A 8 -5.78 11.14 -0.99
N ILE A 9 -5.40 9.86 -1.14
CA ILE A 9 -3.99 9.42 -1.15
C ILE A 9 -3.22 10.08 -2.30
N ALA A 10 -3.90 10.49 -3.37
CA ALA A 10 -3.26 11.22 -4.46
C ALA A 10 -2.69 12.59 -4.06
N ASP A 11 -3.18 13.16 -2.96
CA ASP A 11 -2.95 14.54 -2.57
C ASP A 11 -2.08 14.69 -1.32
N GLU A 12 -1.65 13.59 -0.73
CA GLU A 12 -0.99 13.57 0.58
C GLU A 12 0.28 12.74 0.56
N ASP A 13 1.31 13.25 1.24
CA ASP A 13 2.51 12.49 1.55
C ASP A 13 2.30 11.72 2.85
N ILE A 14 2.01 10.43 2.75
CA ILE A 14 1.77 9.56 3.92
C ILE A 14 3.08 9.27 4.66
N SER A 15 4.19 9.17 3.93
CA SER A 15 5.55 9.06 4.45
C SER A 15 6.53 9.83 3.58
N TRP A 16 7.73 10.12 4.11
CA TRP A 16 8.80 10.78 3.37
C TRP A 16 9.22 10.04 2.08
N LEU A 17 9.12 8.70 2.08
CA LEU A 17 9.43 7.83 0.93
C LEU A 17 8.26 7.65 -0.04
N GLY A 18 7.08 8.19 0.25
CA GLY A 18 5.83 7.97 -0.49
C GLY A 18 4.86 7.12 0.32
N TYR A 19 4.35 6.03 -0.25
CA TYR A 19 3.45 5.15 0.48
C TYR A 19 3.59 3.68 0.08
N PHE A 20 3.36 2.82 1.06
CA PHE A 20 3.07 1.41 0.88
C PHE A 20 1.87 1.06 1.77
N ILE A 21 0.75 0.74 1.13
CA ILE A 21 -0.50 0.42 1.80
C ILE A 21 -0.98 -0.93 1.30
N LYS A 22 -1.30 -1.83 2.23
CA LYS A 22 -2.09 -3.02 1.94
C LYS A 22 -3.45 -2.91 2.59
N LEU A 23 -4.48 -3.21 1.80
CA LEU A 23 -5.87 -3.40 2.22
C LEU A 23 -6.21 -4.86 1.99
N ALA A 24 -6.86 -5.50 2.95
CA ALA A 24 -7.20 -6.91 2.89
C ALA A 24 -8.67 -7.13 3.23
N ARG A 25 -9.41 -7.76 2.31
CA ARG A 25 -10.73 -8.31 2.60
C ARG A 25 -10.56 -9.76 3.03
N GLY A 26 -11.16 -10.12 4.16
CA GLY A 26 -11.04 -11.46 4.75
C GLY A 26 -9.85 -11.60 5.71
N LEU A 27 -9.17 -10.52 6.07
CA LEU A 27 -8.17 -10.46 7.15
C LEU A 27 -8.41 -9.24 8.02
N THR A 28 -8.08 -9.36 9.31
CA THR A 28 -7.92 -8.19 10.17
C THR A 28 -6.60 -7.48 9.90
N GLY A 29 -6.47 -6.23 10.35
CA GLY A 29 -5.20 -5.50 10.30
C GLY A 29 -4.07 -6.24 11.04
N GLU A 30 -4.38 -6.92 12.14
CA GLU A 30 -3.43 -7.72 12.91
C GLU A 30 -2.96 -8.95 12.12
N GLU A 31 -3.89 -9.70 11.51
CA GLU A 31 -3.56 -10.87 10.68
C GLU A 31 -2.74 -10.48 9.45
N LEU A 32 -3.08 -9.36 8.81
CA LEU A 32 -2.33 -8.81 7.68
C LEU A 32 -0.90 -8.43 8.10
N THR A 33 -0.75 -7.74 9.24
CA THR A 33 0.56 -7.35 9.79
C THR A 33 1.41 -8.57 10.15
N ALA A 34 0.79 -9.60 10.73
CA ALA A 34 1.48 -10.84 11.05
C ALA A 34 2.01 -11.55 9.79
N ARG A 35 1.28 -11.49 8.67
CA ARG A 35 1.75 -12.03 7.38
C ARG A 35 2.87 -11.20 6.78
N LEU A 36 2.85 -9.87 6.96
CA LEU A 36 3.91 -8.98 6.48
C LEU A 36 5.24 -9.18 7.22
N ALA A 37 5.19 -9.49 8.51
CA ALA A 37 6.37 -9.66 9.35
C ALA A 37 7.17 -10.96 9.09
N ALA A 38 6.68 -11.83 8.20
CA ALA A 38 7.35 -13.08 7.81
C ALA A 38 7.92 -13.88 9.01
N THR A 39 9.14 -14.42 8.88
CA THR A 39 9.74 -15.30 9.90
C THR A 39 10.23 -14.48 11.08
N GLY A 40 9.60 -14.66 12.25
CA GLY A 40 9.89 -13.94 13.49
C GLY A 40 8.68 -13.20 14.06
N GLY A 41 7.69 -12.93 13.21
CA GLY A 41 6.45 -12.26 13.60
C GLY A 41 6.63 -10.76 13.87
N PRO A 42 5.53 -10.02 14.01
CA PRO A 42 5.56 -8.61 14.30
C PRO A 42 6.02 -8.39 15.74
N VAL A 43 6.82 -7.35 15.99
CA VAL A 43 7.18 -6.91 17.33
C VAL A 43 6.34 -5.69 17.68
N PRO A 44 5.31 -5.81 18.55
CA PRO A 44 4.46 -4.68 18.90
C PRO A 44 5.26 -3.57 19.57
N VAL A 45 4.90 -2.33 19.27
CA VAL A 45 5.37 -1.13 19.94
C VAL A 45 4.17 -0.31 20.41
N GLU A 46 4.42 0.81 21.08
CA GLU A 46 3.33 1.73 21.42
C GLU A 46 2.61 2.20 20.16
N ALA A 47 1.30 2.43 20.26
CA ALA A 47 0.51 2.95 19.16
C ALA A 47 1.04 4.32 18.71
N THR A 48 1.16 4.54 17.40
CA THR A 48 1.78 5.75 16.85
C THR A 48 0.89 6.45 15.83
N THR A 49 1.07 7.77 15.72
CA THR A 49 0.71 8.52 14.51
C THR A 49 1.73 8.22 13.40
N GLY A 50 1.46 8.69 12.17
CA GLY A 50 2.38 8.55 11.04
C GLY A 50 3.76 9.17 11.34
N PRO A 51 3.83 10.46 11.70
CA PRO A 51 5.10 11.11 12.05
C PRO A 51 5.86 10.39 13.17
N ARG A 52 5.17 9.93 14.22
CA ARG A 52 5.84 9.20 15.31
C ARG A 52 6.38 7.83 14.88
N ALA A 53 5.74 7.18 13.90
CA ALA A 53 6.29 5.95 13.32
C ALA A 53 7.57 6.20 12.54
N GLU A 54 7.68 7.33 11.81
CA GLU A 54 8.92 7.71 11.13
C GLU A 54 10.04 8.00 12.13
N GLU A 55 9.77 8.85 13.14
CA GLU A 55 10.74 9.16 14.18
C GLU A 55 11.25 7.91 14.91
N LEU A 56 10.35 6.95 15.21
CA LEU A 56 10.71 5.68 15.83
C LEU A 56 11.72 4.89 14.97
N ILE A 57 11.54 4.88 13.65
CA ILE A 57 12.48 4.18 12.76
C ILE A 57 13.82 4.91 12.70
N ASP A 58 13.82 6.23 12.60
CA ASP A 58 15.05 7.02 12.62
C ASP A 58 15.85 6.81 13.91
N GLU A 59 15.17 6.79 15.08
CA GLU A 59 15.77 6.49 16.38
C GLU A 59 16.40 5.09 16.40
N LEU A 60 15.67 4.07 15.94
CA LEU A 60 16.13 2.68 15.92
C LEU A 60 17.31 2.45 14.97
N ASP A 61 17.26 3.04 13.77
CA ASP A 61 18.31 2.89 12.77
C ASP A 61 19.59 3.61 13.23
N ALA A 62 19.47 4.77 13.89
CA ALA A 62 20.60 5.47 14.50
C ALA A 62 21.25 4.68 15.64
N GLU A 63 20.46 4.00 16.48
CA GLU A 63 20.97 3.16 17.57
C GLU A 63 21.67 1.88 17.06
N ARG A 64 21.13 1.26 16.00
CA ARG A 64 21.64 -0.01 15.45
C ARG A 64 22.79 0.18 14.48
N GLY A 65 22.88 1.33 13.83
CA GLY A 65 23.83 1.58 12.75
C GLY A 65 23.49 0.80 11.47
N ASP A 66 22.24 0.37 11.31
CA ASP A 66 21.71 -0.28 10.11
C ASP A 66 20.37 0.38 9.75
N SER A 67 20.10 0.54 8.46
CA SER A 67 18.96 1.28 7.91
C SER A 67 17.97 0.30 7.28
N ASP A 68 17.46 -0.63 8.08
CA ASP A 68 16.61 -1.74 7.64
C ASP A 68 15.28 -1.84 8.41
N SER A 69 15.04 -0.96 9.39
CA SER A 69 13.85 -1.06 10.23
C SER A 69 12.60 -0.58 9.49
N ILE A 70 11.50 -1.29 9.71
CA ILE A 70 10.18 -0.96 9.14
C ILE A 70 9.15 -1.02 10.26
N ALA A 71 8.36 0.05 10.36
CA ALA A 71 7.19 0.11 11.21
C ALA A 71 5.94 -0.05 10.33
N VAL A 72 4.98 -0.85 10.79
CA VAL A 72 3.66 -0.97 10.17
C VAL A 72 2.62 -0.49 11.15
N ARG A 73 1.88 0.55 10.75
CA ARG A 73 0.64 0.99 11.42
C ARG A 73 -0.54 0.24 10.80
N TYR A 74 -1.39 -0.36 11.62
CA TYR A 74 -2.45 -1.24 11.14
C TYR A 74 -3.79 -1.06 11.87
N GLY A 75 -4.85 -1.56 11.27
CA GLY A 75 -6.19 -1.53 11.85
C GLY A 75 -7.24 -2.08 10.90
N ASP A 76 -8.51 -1.80 11.19
CA ASP A 76 -9.65 -2.29 10.42
C ASP A 76 -10.61 -1.14 10.07
N HIS A 77 -11.11 -1.12 8.84
CA HIS A 77 -12.12 -0.16 8.40
C HIS A 77 -13.00 -0.73 7.28
N ALA A 78 -14.32 -0.53 7.37
CA ALA A 78 -15.27 -0.93 6.32
C ALA A 78 -15.14 -2.40 5.84
N GLY A 79 -14.78 -3.32 6.75
CA GLY A 79 -14.58 -4.74 6.41
C GLY A 79 -13.24 -5.06 5.74
N LEU A 80 -12.31 -4.10 5.76
CA LEU A 80 -10.93 -4.23 5.29
C LEU A 80 -9.98 -4.13 6.48
N GLY A 81 -9.11 -5.13 6.66
CA GLY A 81 -7.89 -4.97 7.43
C GLY A 81 -6.91 -4.12 6.62
N PHE A 82 -6.14 -3.24 7.25
CA PHE A 82 -5.16 -2.41 6.56
C PHE A 82 -3.81 -2.38 7.29
N ALA A 83 -2.76 -2.13 6.52
CA ALA A 83 -1.39 -1.93 6.99
C ALA A 83 -0.71 -0.83 6.16
N VAL A 84 -0.07 0.12 6.83
CA VAL A 84 0.69 1.23 6.24
C VAL A 84 2.13 1.15 6.73
N ALA A 85 3.08 1.04 5.81
CA ALA A 85 4.50 0.90 6.17
C ALA A 85 5.24 2.25 6.20
N TYR A 86 6.18 2.34 7.13
CA TYR A 86 7.07 3.48 7.39
C TYR A 86 8.50 2.95 7.54
N GLY A 87 9.49 3.79 7.22
CA GLY A 87 10.90 3.38 7.21
C GLY A 87 11.32 2.73 5.89
N HIS A 88 12.27 1.80 5.94
CA HIS A 88 12.95 1.25 4.76
C HIS A 88 12.13 0.20 3.97
N TRP A 89 10.83 0.41 3.81
CA TRP A 89 9.94 -0.52 3.12
C TRP A 89 10.26 -0.79 1.63
N PRO A 90 10.80 0.13 0.80
CA PRO A 90 10.97 -0.15 -0.63
C PRO A 90 11.94 -1.29 -0.92
N SER A 91 12.99 -1.45 -0.09
CA SER A 91 14.02 -2.48 -0.24
C SER A 91 13.60 -3.84 0.32
N VAL A 92 12.43 -3.93 0.96
CA VAL A 92 12.02 -5.09 1.75
C VAL A 92 10.59 -5.55 1.39
N LEU A 93 9.63 -4.65 1.30
CA LEU A 93 8.23 -4.91 0.94
C LEU A 93 7.96 -4.46 -0.50
N GLY A 94 8.91 -4.70 -1.41
CA GLY A 94 8.89 -4.17 -2.79
C GLY A 94 7.57 -4.38 -3.55
N PRO A 95 7.40 -3.72 -4.71
CA PRO A 95 6.15 -3.78 -5.46
C PRO A 95 5.80 -5.23 -5.79
N ALA A 96 4.53 -5.57 -5.62
CA ALA A 96 3.98 -6.92 -5.72
C ALA A 96 4.54 -7.93 -4.70
N TYR A 97 5.07 -7.48 -3.55
CA TYR A 97 5.36 -8.36 -2.42
C TYR A 97 4.07 -9.03 -1.94
N HIS A 98 3.90 -10.31 -2.25
CA HIS A 98 2.64 -11.00 -2.02
C HIS A 98 2.78 -12.27 -1.18
N ASP A 99 4.00 -12.73 -0.93
CA ASP A 99 4.28 -14.07 -0.37
C ASP A 99 3.51 -14.31 0.92
N GLY A 100 2.45 -15.10 0.82
CA GLY A 100 1.61 -15.48 1.94
C GLY A 100 0.62 -14.46 2.45
N THR A 101 0.63 -13.24 1.91
CA THR A 101 -0.27 -12.19 2.36
C THR A 101 -1.72 -12.49 1.99
N SER A 102 -1.98 -13.16 0.87
CA SER A 102 -3.33 -13.38 0.33
C SER A 102 -3.87 -14.81 0.47
N ARG A 103 -3.15 -15.72 1.16
CA ARG A 103 -3.64 -17.08 1.43
C ARG A 103 -4.97 -17.14 2.18
N ASN A 104 -5.64 -18.28 2.05
CA ASN A 104 -6.83 -18.67 2.79
C ASN A 104 -8.06 -17.82 2.42
N GLY A 105 -8.22 -17.54 1.13
CA GLY A 105 -9.35 -16.81 0.55
C GLY A 105 -9.27 -15.29 0.72
N ALA A 106 -8.15 -14.75 1.21
CA ALA A 106 -8.00 -13.31 1.39
C ALA A 106 -7.84 -12.59 0.04
N HIS A 107 -8.43 -11.40 -0.07
CA HIS A 107 -8.21 -10.49 -1.18
C HIS A 107 -7.29 -9.37 -0.69
N VAL A 108 -6.11 -9.21 -1.29
CA VAL A 108 -5.13 -8.19 -0.89
C VAL A 108 -4.93 -7.19 -2.01
N PHE A 109 -5.13 -5.92 -1.71
CA PHE A 109 -4.94 -4.78 -2.60
C PHE A 109 -3.73 -3.99 -2.10
N GLU A 110 -2.74 -3.81 -2.96
CA GLU A 110 -1.53 -3.05 -2.70
C GLU A 110 -1.58 -1.73 -3.44
N LEU A 111 -1.28 -0.65 -2.72
CA LEU A 111 -1.00 0.67 -3.26
C LEU A 111 0.45 0.98 -2.93
N TYR A 112 1.25 1.25 -3.97
CA TYR A 112 2.68 1.49 -3.87
C TYR A 112 3.04 2.81 -4.55
N TYR A 113 3.82 3.66 -3.89
CA TYR A 113 4.45 4.81 -4.52
C TYR A 113 5.77 5.15 -3.83
N GLU A 114 6.87 5.14 -4.59
CA GLU A 114 8.19 5.49 -4.09
C GLU A 114 8.59 6.88 -4.59
N LYS A 115 8.24 7.90 -3.81
CA LYS A 115 8.40 9.32 -4.16
C LYS A 115 9.86 9.72 -4.38
N GLN A 116 10.77 9.14 -3.61
CA GLN A 116 12.20 9.49 -3.63
C GLN A 116 13.02 8.67 -4.64
N ASN A 117 12.38 7.75 -5.39
CA ASN A 117 13.08 6.96 -6.40
C ASN A 117 13.63 7.89 -7.50
N PRO A 118 14.92 7.82 -7.88
CA PRO A 118 15.49 8.70 -8.91
C PRO A 118 14.83 8.57 -10.29
N LYS A 119 14.19 7.43 -10.57
CA LYS A 119 13.43 7.20 -11.81
C LYS A 119 11.99 7.74 -11.73
N VAL A 120 11.53 8.09 -10.53
CA VAL A 120 10.19 8.60 -10.22
C VAL A 120 9.11 7.74 -10.91
N PRO A 121 9.04 6.43 -10.60
CA PRO A 121 8.07 5.55 -11.21
C PRO A 121 6.66 6.01 -10.84
N PRO A 122 5.66 5.71 -11.67
CA PRO A 122 4.28 5.92 -11.30
C PRO A 122 3.93 5.18 -10.00
N PRO A 123 2.96 5.68 -9.21
CA PRO A 123 2.26 4.86 -8.25
C PRO A 123 1.68 3.62 -8.92
N ALA A 124 1.69 2.50 -8.23
CA ALA A 124 1.26 1.22 -8.75
C ALA A 124 0.17 0.60 -7.90
N PHE A 125 -0.72 -0.14 -8.57
CA PHE A 125 -1.73 -0.98 -7.96
C PHE A 125 -1.43 -2.44 -8.26
N ALA A 126 -1.61 -3.31 -7.26
CA ALA A 126 -1.66 -4.74 -7.47
C ALA A 126 -2.75 -5.40 -6.62
N TYR A 127 -3.40 -6.41 -7.18
CA TYR A 127 -4.43 -7.21 -6.54
C TYR A 127 -4.01 -8.68 -6.52
N PHE A 128 -4.06 -9.27 -5.33
CA PHE A 128 -3.73 -10.66 -5.05
C PHE A 128 -4.89 -11.40 -4.40
N HIS A 129 -5.02 -12.68 -4.74
CA HIS A 129 -5.97 -13.59 -4.11
C HIS A 129 -5.39 -15.00 -4.08
N ASP A 130 -5.40 -15.64 -2.90
CA ASP A 130 -4.85 -16.99 -2.70
C ASP A 130 -3.41 -17.16 -3.24
N ASP A 131 -2.53 -16.25 -2.83
CA ASP A 131 -1.12 -16.15 -3.22
C ASP A 131 -0.90 -16.04 -4.75
N SER A 132 -1.94 -15.68 -5.50
CA SER A 132 -1.87 -15.46 -6.94
C SER A 132 -2.03 -13.99 -7.28
N TYR A 133 -1.13 -13.48 -8.13
CA TYR A 133 -1.31 -12.17 -8.77
C TYR A 133 -2.51 -12.22 -9.71
N VAL A 134 -3.51 -11.38 -9.44
CA VAL A 134 -4.74 -11.29 -10.22
C VAL A 134 -4.62 -10.22 -11.29
N CYS A 135 -4.38 -8.97 -10.89
CA CYS A 135 -4.14 -7.87 -11.82
C CYS A 135 -3.45 -6.67 -11.17
N GLY A 136 -2.94 -5.76 -12.00
CA GLY A 136 -2.23 -4.57 -11.55
C GLY A 136 -1.79 -3.68 -12.71
N PHE A 137 -1.47 -2.43 -12.39
CA PHE A 137 -1.08 -1.41 -13.36
C PHE A 137 -0.47 -0.18 -12.67
N ASP A 138 0.26 0.61 -13.46
CA ASP A 138 0.77 1.93 -13.08
C ASP A 138 -0.32 2.99 -13.21
N MET A 139 -0.55 3.77 -12.15
CA MET A 139 -1.68 4.70 -12.00
C MET A 139 -1.56 6.01 -12.80
N TYR A 140 -0.46 6.23 -13.51
CA TYR A 140 -0.40 7.18 -14.62
C TYR A 140 0.58 6.70 -15.69
N MET A 141 0.14 6.75 -16.94
CA MET A 141 0.72 5.95 -18.02
C MET A 141 1.37 6.83 -19.09
N SER A 142 2.64 6.57 -19.39
CA SER A 142 3.26 6.82 -20.71
C SER A 142 4.58 6.05 -20.92
N THR A 143 5.17 5.50 -19.86
CA THR A 143 6.50 4.91 -19.92
C THR A 143 6.41 3.38 -19.90
N TRP A 144 6.39 2.77 -21.10
CA TRP A 144 6.88 1.41 -21.42
C TRP A 144 5.94 0.20 -21.48
N SER A 145 4.77 0.15 -20.83
CA SER A 145 3.97 -1.11 -20.87
C SER A 145 2.50 -0.99 -21.26
N GLN A 146 1.82 0.14 -21.07
CA GLN A 146 0.35 0.31 -21.33
C GLN A 146 -0.58 -0.80 -20.81
N GLU A 147 -0.08 -1.77 -20.08
CA GLU A 147 -0.76 -3.04 -19.88
C GLU A 147 -1.20 -3.11 -18.43
N ILE A 148 -2.52 -3.08 -18.25
CA ILE A 148 -3.11 -3.76 -17.11
C ILE A 148 -2.73 -5.22 -17.27
N THR A 149 -1.89 -5.70 -16.36
CA THR A 149 -1.30 -7.04 -16.41
C THR A 149 -2.08 -8.00 -15.50
N GLY A 150 -1.75 -9.29 -15.61
CA GLY A 150 -2.32 -10.36 -14.80
C GLY A 150 -3.52 -11.07 -15.45
N PRO A 151 -3.81 -12.31 -15.05
CA PRO A 151 -4.88 -13.13 -15.63
C PRO A 151 -6.29 -12.54 -15.41
N GLY A 152 -6.45 -11.67 -14.41
CA GLY A 152 -7.68 -10.95 -14.11
C GLY A 152 -7.69 -9.50 -14.58
N ALA A 153 -6.84 -9.11 -15.53
CA ALA A 153 -6.74 -7.71 -16.01
C ALA A 153 -8.10 -7.12 -16.44
N ASP A 154 -8.96 -7.95 -17.04
CA ASP A 154 -10.28 -7.52 -17.51
C ASP A 154 -11.24 -7.13 -16.36
N LEU A 155 -10.90 -7.47 -15.11
CA LEU A 155 -11.66 -7.01 -13.95
C LEU A 155 -11.71 -5.48 -13.85
N VAL A 156 -10.63 -4.79 -14.21
CA VAL A 156 -10.51 -3.32 -14.06
C VAL A 156 -10.40 -2.59 -15.40
N ARG A 157 -10.12 -3.32 -16.50
CA ARG A 157 -9.84 -2.73 -17.81
C ARG A 157 -10.96 -1.83 -18.32
N ALA A 158 -12.20 -2.29 -18.25
CA ALA A 158 -13.34 -1.52 -18.75
C ALA A 158 -13.50 -0.19 -17.98
N ASP A 159 -13.32 -0.22 -16.66
CA ASP A 159 -13.48 0.96 -15.81
C ASP A 159 -12.35 1.96 -16.00
N ILE A 160 -11.10 1.49 -16.14
CA ILE A 160 -9.94 2.33 -16.44
C ILE A 160 -10.07 3.00 -17.82
N VAL A 161 -10.51 2.26 -18.83
CA VAL A 161 -10.77 2.83 -20.17
C VAL A 161 -11.90 3.84 -20.13
N ALA A 162 -12.99 3.53 -19.43
CA ALA A 162 -14.14 4.43 -19.31
C ALA A 162 -13.80 5.72 -18.54
N ALA A 163 -12.91 5.64 -17.55
CA ALA A 163 -12.44 6.80 -16.80
C ALA A 163 -11.54 7.73 -17.63
N GLY A 164 -11.00 7.27 -18.76
CA GLY A 164 -10.17 8.07 -19.65
C GLY A 164 -8.95 8.65 -18.93
N ILE A 165 -8.22 7.81 -18.20
CA ILE A 165 -7.11 8.21 -17.33
C ILE A 165 -6.15 9.14 -18.11
N PRO A 166 -5.90 10.37 -17.61
CA PRO A 166 -5.01 11.33 -18.27
C PRO A 166 -3.59 10.81 -18.52
N GLU A 167 -2.92 11.42 -19.50
CA GLU A 167 -1.52 11.13 -19.84
C GLU A 167 -0.56 11.52 -18.72
N GLU A 168 0.67 10.98 -18.76
CA GLU A 168 1.75 11.27 -17.79
C GLU A 168 1.98 12.77 -17.53
N LYS A 169 1.75 13.68 -18.49
CA LYS A 169 1.91 15.12 -18.23
C LYS A 169 0.93 15.68 -17.17
N GLU A 170 -0.11 14.93 -16.85
CA GLU A 170 -1.14 15.21 -15.85
C GLU A 170 -1.10 14.18 -14.69
N ARG A 171 0.11 13.81 -14.22
CA ARG A 171 0.36 12.75 -13.20
C ARG A 171 -0.62 12.76 -12.03
N ASP A 172 -0.80 13.89 -11.36
CA ASP A 172 -1.64 13.98 -10.16
C ASP A 172 -3.12 13.73 -10.46
N ARG A 173 -3.58 14.20 -11.63
CA ARG A 173 -4.95 13.98 -12.10
C ARG A 173 -5.16 12.52 -12.48
N ALA A 174 -4.18 11.91 -13.14
CA ALA A 174 -4.20 10.50 -13.51
C ALA A 174 -4.15 9.57 -12.28
N HIS A 175 -3.28 9.86 -11.32
CA HIS A 175 -3.20 9.15 -10.04
C HIS A 175 -4.55 9.17 -9.31
N ARG A 176 -5.15 10.37 -9.16
CA ARG A 176 -6.45 10.53 -8.51
C ARG A 176 -7.57 9.78 -9.26
N ALA A 177 -7.59 9.85 -10.59
CA ALA A 177 -8.58 9.15 -11.40
C ALA A 177 -8.46 7.61 -11.28
N SER A 178 -7.22 7.09 -11.26
CA SER A 178 -6.94 5.68 -11.04
C SER A 178 -7.43 5.21 -9.67
N LEU A 179 -7.12 5.96 -8.59
CA LEU A 179 -7.62 5.64 -7.25
C LEU A 179 -9.15 5.67 -7.17
N ALA A 180 -9.81 6.60 -7.84
CA ALA A 180 -11.28 6.66 -7.87
C ALA A 180 -11.91 5.42 -8.56
N VAL A 181 -11.28 4.91 -9.62
CA VAL A 181 -11.70 3.64 -10.25
C VAL A 181 -11.53 2.48 -9.29
N LEU A 182 -10.38 2.38 -8.61
CA LEU A 182 -10.09 1.30 -7.66
C LEU A 182 -11.03 1.33 -6.45
N GLU A 183 -11.28 2.53 -5.91
CA GLU A 183 -12.22 2.80 -4.84
C GLU A 183 -13.60 2.22 -5.15
N GLN A 184 -14.14 2.54 -6.33
CA GLN A 184 -15.46 2.06 -6.75
C GLN A 184 -15.46 0.57 -7.10
N ARG A 185 -14.43 0.11 -7.81
CA ARG A 185 -14.40 -1.24 -8.37
C ARG A 185 -14.23 -2.33 -7.32
N PHE A 186 -13.43 -2.06 -6.30
CA PHE A 186 -13.12 -3.00 -5.23
C PHE A 186 -13.73 -2.62 -3.88
N ASP A 187 -14.51 -1.53 -3.84
CA ASP A 187 -15.13 -1.00 -2.63
C ASP A 187 -14.05 -0.76 -1.54
N LEU A 188 -12.99 -0.05 -1.93
CA LEU A 188 -11.86 0.28 -1.06
C LEU A 188 -12.18 1.54 -0.27
N ALA A 189 -12.02 1.48 1.05
CA ALA A 189 -12.24 2.62 1.93
C ALA A 189 -11.14 2.70 2.97
N LEU A 190 -10.53 3.88 3.09
CA LEU A 190 -9.50 4.17 4.06
C LEU A 190 -9.56 5.66 4.41
N PRO A 191 -10.22 6.07 5.51
CA PRO A 191 -10.41 7.48 5.82
C PRO A 191 -9.10 8.23 6.04
N ARG A 192 -9.01 9.45 5.49
CA ARG A 192 -7.84 10.33 5.62
C ARG A 192 -7.41 10.52 7.08
N ASP A 193 -8.33 10.95 7.94
CA ASP A 193 -8.02 11.26 9.34
C ASP A 193 -7.62 10.01 10.14
N LEU A 194 -8.08 8.82 9.72
CA LEU A 194 -7.65 7.56 10.32
C LEU A 194 -6.16 7.30 10.04
N ILE A 195 -5.67 7.65 8.85
CA ILE A 195 -4.28 7.40 8.47
C ILE A 195 -3.36 8.53 8.94
N LEU A 196 -3.76 9.78 8.75
CA LEU A 196 -2.89 10.93 9.03
C LEU A 196 -2.87 11.31 10.51
N ASP A 197 -4.03 11.28 11.18
CA ASP A 197 -4.18 11.91 12.49
C ASP A 197 -4.29 10.89 13.64
N ALA A 198 -4.87 9.71 13.39
CA ALA A 198 -5.10 8.74 14.45
C ALA A 198 -3.80 8.09 14.95
N SER A 199 -3.72 7.85 16.26
CA SER A 199 -2.76 6.90 16.81
C SER A 199 -3.29 5.49 16.60
N LEU A 200 -2.52 4.66 15.88
CA LEU A 200 -2.91 3.32 15.48
C LEU A 200 -1.99 2.28 16.12
N PRO A 201 -2.46 1.03 16.35
CA PRO A 201 -1.58 -0.08 16.64
C PRO A 201 -0.40 -0.14 15.67
N THR A 202 0.80 -0.30 16.21
CA THR A 202 2.05 -0.28 15.45
C THR A 202 2.90 -1.49 15.81
N ALA A 203 3.55 -2.07 14.81
CA ALA A 203 4.53 -3.13 15.02
C ALA A 203 5.76 -2.92 14.14
N LEU A 204 6.92 -3.33 14.64
CA LEU A 204 8.10 -3.49 13.81
C LEU A 204 7.98 -4.79 13.03
N VAL A 205 8.29 -4.72 11.74
CA VAL A 205 8.34 -5.88 10.85
C VAL A 205 9.71 -5.96 10.20
N ARG A 206 10.23 -7.18 10.07
CA ARG A 206 11.36 -7.46 9.17
C ARG A 206 10.77 -8.19 7.98
N GLY A 207 10.48 -7.46 6.90
CA GLY A 207 10.04 -8.15 5.68
C GLY A 207 11.19 -8.95 5.06
N GLN A 208 10.88 -9.77 4.06
CA GLN A 208 11.89 -10.50 3.30
C GLN A 208 12.19 -9.75 2.02
N GLN A 209 13.46 -9.57 1.66
CA GLN A 209 13.79 -8.99 0.36
C GLN A 209 13.06 -9.75 -0.78
N PRO A 210 12.48 -9.03 -1.76
CA PRO A 210 11.97 -9.67 -2.98
C PRO A 210 13.08 -10.55 -3.59
N ARG A 211 12.74 -11.79 -3.95
CA ARG A 211 13.69 -12.72 -4.60
C ARG A 211 13.99 -12.31 -6.03
#